data_AF-A0A8T5NE16-F1
#
_entry.id   AF-A0A8T5NE16-F1
#
_cell.length_a   1.000
_cell.length_b   1.000
_cell.length_c   1.000
_cell.angle_alpha   90.00
_cell.angle_beta   90.00
_cell.angle_gamma   90.00
#
_symmetry.space_group_name_H-M   'P 1'
#
loop_
_entity.id
_entity.type
_entity.pdbx_description
1 polymer ?
#
loop_
_entity_poly.entity_id
_entity_poly.type
_entity_poly.pdbx_seq_one_letter_code
_entity_poly.pdbx_strand_id
1 'polypeptide(L)'
;MMNECKSKGEILKVKPPTDYPPEKGCYLRGNDFSPVAVVVLLNAPYGTMPPEVQSIPKNIENLVKVAIETGAALSGTLQTENIGIEKIVCNIVANPNIRYLIVCGKDVEGHNTGTAIKALMENGIDERRTIIGSQAKTPYLFNIPLEAISRFREQLSLIDLTGEADPEVIIKGVWSCYQETPTPFKGYRVYDQGAYSDSPISCSLTWKVKHPEEVEDWEIGEILKGIEKPDEPAEKLKKIGAEHMKGRRGILEITKRLLKITEELSEIARLCIEELEGLEAPPEVEAKKEEAVISEKAPSVKPATVVKEEPETEEELYFANQLRGFNGVLAAFEALDKDICHNGCSLPVAVISAQKKLNRLQKGIGKSSLSDGKKKELEKRVNTFMERVESLPQDTSKPCQKGVGTCTIGSGCLASRTLKLLDLVTEPAPPKNL
;
A
#
# COMPACT_ATOMS: atom_id res chain seq x y z
N MET A 1 46.70 -38.27 -5.33
CA MET A 1 45.65 -38.41 -4.29
C MET A 1 45.86 -37.34 -3.24
N MET A 2 45.26 -36.17 -3.41
CA MET A 2 44.95 -35.26 -2.30
C MET A 2 43.60 -34.64 -2.66
N ASN A 3 42.56 -35.25 -2.09
CA ASN A 3 41.20 -34.75 -2.12
C ASN A 3 41.18 -33.48 -1.25
N GLU A 4 41.21 -32.31 -1.88
CA GLU A 4 40.67 -31.11 -1.25
C GLU A 4 39.14 -31.23 -1.30
N CYS A 5 38.61 -31.96 -0.33
CA CYS A 5 37.20 -31.93 0.01
C CYS A 5 36.93 -30.53 0.61
N LYS A 6 36.68 -29.54 -0.27
CA LYS A 6 36.12 -28.25 0.15
C LYS A 6 34.83 -28.55 0.90
N SER A 7 34.81 -28.19 2.17
CA SER A 7 33.62 -28.22 3.04
C SER A 7 32.41 -27.68 2.28
N LYS A 8 31.38 -28.51 2.09
CA LYS A 8 30.06 -28.08 1.62
C LYS A 8 29.57 -27.01 2.59
N GLY A 9 29.61 -25.73 2.19
CA GLY A 9 28.95 -24.67 2.94
C GLY A 9 27.46 -25.00 3.01
N GLU A 10 26.91 -25.02 4.22
CA GLU A 10 25.49 -25.29 4.44
C GLU A 10 24.67 -24.17 3.79
N ILE A 11 23.71 -24.51 2.92
CA ILE A 11 22.87 -23.52 2.24
C ILE A 11 21.92 -22.93 3.28
N LEU A 12 22.18 -21.67 3.66
CA LEU A 12 21.38 -20.97 4.64
C LEU A 12 20.02 -20.60 4.05
N LYS A 13 18.95 -20.96 4.76
CA LYS A 13 17.56 -20.62 4.40
C LYS A 13 16.91 -19.85 5.53
N VAL A 14 16.16 -18.82 5.18
CA VAL A 14 15.50 -17.93 6.14
C VAL A 14 14.00 -18.12 6.04
N LYS A 15 13.30 -18.23 7.17
CA LYS A 15 11.84 -18.29 7.15
C LYS A 15 11.28 -16.90 6.78
N PRO A 16 10.44 -16.76 5.73
CA PRO A 16 9.82 -15.48 5.42
C PRO A 16 8.93 -14.97 6.57
N PRO A 17 8.64 -13.66 6.62
CA PRO A 17 7.79 -13.08 7.65
C PRO A 17 6.35 -13.60 7.54
N THR A 18 5.57 -13.45 8.62
CA THR A 18 4.23 -14.05 8.73
C THR A 18 3.21 -13.47 7.76
N ASP A 19 3.42 -12.24 7.32
CA ASP A 19 2.61 -11.50 6.35
C ASP A 19 3.02 -11.77 4.89
N TYR A 20 4.01 -12.64 4.65
CA TYR A 20 4.49 -12.95 3.31
C TYR A 20 3.49 -13.80 2.49
N PRO A 21 3.29 -13.51 1.18
CA PRO A 21 3.73 -12.30 0.48
C PRO A 21 2.87 -11.08 0.85
N PRO A 22 3.48 -9.90 1.09
CA PRO A 22 2.77 -8.72 1.55
C PRO A 22 1.77 -8.16 0.53
N GLU A 23 2.06 -8.29 -0.77
CA GLU A 23 1.25 -7.72 -1.84
C GLU A 23 0.44 -8.78 -2.58
N LYS A 24 -0.88 -8.62 -2.60
CA LYS A 24 -1.79 -9.49 -3.36
C LYS A 24 -1.65 -9.24 -4.85
N GLY A 25 -1.73 -10.31 -5.64
CA GLY A 25 -1.64 -10.23 -7.09
C GLY A 25 -2.05 -11.52 -7.80
N CYS A 26 -1.81 -11.57 -9.11
CA CYS A 26 -2.08 -12.72 -9.97
C CYS A 26 -0.87 -13.65 -10.00
N TYR A 27 -0.65 -14.39 -8.92
CA TYR A 27 0.43 -15.36 -8.81
C TYR A 27 -0.02 -16.60 -8.01
N LEU A 28 0.70 -17.69 -8.22
CA LEU A 28 0.67 -18.88 -7.40
C LEU A 28 1.88 -18.85 -6.47
N ARG A 29 1.70 -19.36 -5.25
CA ARG A 29 2.75 -19.52 -4.24
C ARG A 29 3.16 -20.99 -4.16
N GLY A 30 4.45 -21.24 -4.24
CA GLY A 30 5.05 -22.55 -4.15
C GLY A 30 5.90 -22.69 -2.88
N ASN A 31 7.13 -23.18 -3.05
CA ASN A 31 8.05 -23.38 -1.94
C ASN A 31 8.76 -22.07 -1.57
N ASP A 32 8.40 -21.48 -0.43
CA ASP A 32 8.98 -20.25 0.09
C ASP A 32 10.52 -20.27 0.25
N PHE A 33 11.13 -21.44 0.39
CA PHE A 33 12.59 -21.59 0.50
C PHE A 33 13.28 -21.72 -0.86
N SER A 34 12.51 -21.79 -1.95
CA SER A 34 13.06 -21.87 -3.30
C SER A 34 13.78 -20.58 -3.69
N PRO A 35 14.93 -20.67 -4.39
CA PRO A 35 15.68 -19.49 -4.78
C PRO A 35 15.15 -18.78 -6.01
N VAL A 36 14.05 -19.23 -6.61
CA VAL A 36 13.59 -18.71 -7.91
C VAL A 36 12.13 -18.26 -7.86
N ALA A 37 11.88 -17.08 -8.43
CA ALA A 37 10.56 -16.60 -8.79
C ALA A 37 10.43 -16.50 -10.31
N VAL A 38 9.23 -16.68 -10.83
CA VAL A 38 8.94 -16.65 -12.27
C VAL A 38 7.88 -15.60 -12.57
N VAL A 39 8.16 -14.74 -13.56
CA VAL A 39 7.26 -13.73 -14.08
C VAL A 39 6.93 -14.09 -15.52
N VAL A 40 5.65 -14.33 -15.78
CA VAL A 40 5.13 -14.61 -17.11
C VAL A 40 4.47 -13.35 -17.66
N LEU A 41 5.03 -12.79 -18.72
CA LEU A 41 4.51 -11.59 -19.37
C LEU A 41 3.13 -11.87 -19.97
N LEU A 42 2.16 -11.07 -19.57
CA LEU A 42 0.77 -11.21 -20.00
C LEU A 42 0.45 -10.24 -21.12
N ASN A 43 0.36 -10.78 -22.34
CA ASN A 43 -0.16 -10.08 -23.49
C ASN A 43 -1.68 -10.14 -23.56
N ALA A 44 -2.33 -9.37 -22.69
CA ALA A 44 -3.77 -9.17 -22.70
C ALA A 44 -4.08 -7.70 -23.04
N PRO A 45 -4.83 -7.43 -24.12
CA PRO A 45 -5.22 -6.06 -24.46
C PRO A 45 -6.12 -5.47 -23.37
N TYR A 46 -5.71 -4.31 -22.86
CA TYR A 46 -6.45 -3.57 -21.85
C TYR A 46 -7.81 -3.13 -22.41
N GLY A 47 -8.91 -3.46 -21.71
CA GLY A 47 -10.25 -2.97 -22.05
C GLY A 47 -10.98 -3.66 -23.21
N THR A 48 -10.40 -4.68 -23.87
CA THR A 48 -11.11 -5.47 -24.90
C THR A 48 -11.54 -6.86 -24.43
N MET A 49 -11.34 -7.19 -23.15
CA MET A 49 -11.90 -8.41 -22.59
C MET A 49 -13.36 -8.10 -22.21
N PRO A 50 -14.37 -8.73 -22.85
CA PRO A 50 -15.72 -8.75 -22.29
C PRO A 50 -15.66 -9.26 -20.85
N PRO A 51 -16.65 -8.95 -19.99
CA PRO A 51 -16.74 -9.48 -18.63
C PRO A 51 -16.60 -11.02 -18.55
N GLU A 52 -16.81 -11.72 -19.67
CA GLU A 52 -16.69 -13.18 -19.80
C GLU A 52 -15.26 -13.70 -20.08
N VAL A 53 -14.29 -12.88 -20.53
CA VAL A 53 -12.88 -13.30 -20.64
C VAL A 53 -12.12 -12.87 -19.39
N GLN A 54 -12.55 -13.44 -18.25
CA GLN A 54 -11.90 -13.31 -16.94
C GLN A 54 -10.74 -14.29 -16.73
N SER A 55 -10.40 -15.12 -17.71
CA SER A 55 -9.39 -16.15 -17.58
C SER A 55 -8.10 -15.79 -18.31
N ILE A 56 -6.99 -15.86 -17.58
CA ILE A 56 -5.63 -15.89 -18.13
C ILE A 56 -5.62 -16.93 -19.27
N PRO A 57 -5.05 -16.63 -20.47
CA PRO A 57 -4.97 -17.60 -21.55
C PRO A 57 -4.36 -18.91 -21.05
N LYS A 58 -4.97 -20.06 -21.39
CA LYS A 58 -4.58 -21.37 -20.84
C LYS A 58 -3.09 -21.68 -20.99
N ASN A 59 -2.47 -21.23 -22.09
CA ASN A 59 -1.04 -21.37 -22.29
C ASN A 59 -0.23 -20.57 -21.25
N ILE A 60 -0.60 -19.33 -20.95
CA ILE A 60 0.05 -18.50 -19.92
C ILE A 60 -0.21 -19.08 -18.53
N GLU A 61 -1.44 -19.51 -18.25
CA GLU A 61 -1.78 -20.19 -17.00
C GLU A 61 -0.95 -21.46 -16.80
N ASN A 62 -0.72 -22.22 -17.88
CA ASN A 62 0.14 -23.40 -17.86
C ASN A 62 1.59 -23.04 -17.51
N LEU A 63 2.16 -21.99 -18.11
CA LEU A 63 3.53 -21.54 -17.76
C LEU A 63 3.65 -21.17 -16.28
N VAL A 64 2.63 -20.50 -15.74
CA VAL A 64 2.59 -20.15 -14.31
C VAL A 64 2.56 -21.41 -13.44
N LYS A 65 1.70 -22.39 -13.78
CA LYS A 65 1.55 -23.65 -13.04
C LYS A 65 2.82 -24.51 -13.07
N VAL A 66 3.37 -24.78 -14.26
CA VAL A 66 4.56 -25.65 -14.38
C VAL A 66 5.75 -25.11 -13.61
N ALA A 67 5.91 -23.77 -13.53
CA ALA A 67 6.97 -23.17 -12.73
C ALA A 67 6.83 -23.49 -11.23
N ILE A 68 5.61 -23.43 -10.68
CA ILE A 68 5.35 -23.83 -9.29
C ILE A 68 5.52 -25.32 -9.09
N GLU A 69 4.93 -26.14 -9.96
CA GLU A 69 5.02 -27.60 -9.88
C GLU A 69 6.46 -28.10 -9.96
N THR A 70 7.33 -27.36 -10.65
CA THR A 70 8.78 -27.64 -10.73
C THR A 70 9.54 -27.22 -9.46
N GLY A 71 9.01 -26.26 -8.70
CA GLY A 71 9.58 -25.84 -7.42
C GLY A 71 9.91 -24.36 -7.27
N ALA A 72 9.33 -23.44 -8.07
CA ALA A 72 9.50 -22.00 -7.85
C ALA A 72 8.81 -21.53 -6.54
N ALA A 73 9.33 -20.47 -5.93
CA ALA A 73 8.74 -19.85 -4.74
C ALA A 73 7.46 -19.08 -5.07
N LEU A 74 7.52 -18.31 -6.16
CA LEU A 74 6.40 -17.55 -6.69
C LEU A 74 6.40 -17.69 -8.21
N SER A 75 5.22 -17.73 -8.80
CA SER A 75 5.05 -17.68 -10.25
C SER A 75 3.79 -16.91 -10.57
N GLY A 76 3.86 -15.89 -11.40
CA GLY A 76 2.71 -15.03 -11.66
C GLY A 76 2.78 -14.27 -12.97
N THR A 77 1.68 -13.61 -13.31
CA THR A 77 1.60 -12.79 -14.52
C THR A 77 1.96 -11.33 -14.25
N LEU A 78 2.61 -10.70 -15.23
CA LEU A 78 2.88 -9.27 -15.22
C LEU A 78 2.29 -8.60 -16.46
N GLN A 79 1.56 -7.52 -16.23
CA GLN A 79 0.88 -6.77 -17.29
C GLN A 79 1.28 -5.29 -17.34
N THR A 80 1.54 -4.65 -16.19
CA THR A 80 1.85 -3.22 -16.13
C THR A 80 3.28 -2.95 -15.63
N GLU A 81 3.91 -1.95 -16.23
CA GLU A 81 5.30 -1.52 -16.03
C GLU A 81 5.52 -0.66 -14.77
N ASN A 82 4.49 -0.54 -13.93
CA ASN A 82 4.45 0.30 -12.74
C ASN A 82 3.98 -0.51 -11.53
N ILE A 83 2.70 -0.42 -11.15
CA ILE A 83 2.05 -1.13 -10.04
C ILE A 83 2.37 -2.64 -10.06
N GLY A 84 2.38 -3.27 -11.24
CA GLY A 84 2.74 -4.68 -11.38
C GLY A 84 4.17 -4.96 -10.94
N ILE A 85 5.13 -4.12 -11.37
CA ILE A 85 6.54 -4.19 -10.97
C ILE A 85 6.68 -3.88 -9.48
N GLU A 86 6.01 -2.85 -8.95
CA GLU A 86 6.06 -2.50 -7.53
C GLU A 86 5.64 -3.67 -6.62
N LYS A 87 4.59 -4.40 -7.01
CA LYS A 87 4.14 -5.61 -6.29
C LYS A 87 5.17 -6.73 -6.35
N ILE A 88 5.81 -6.92 -7.50
CA ILE A 88 6.89 -7.90 -7.66
C ILE A 88 8.06 -7.54 -6.74
N VAL A 89 8.45 -6.26 -6.69
CA VAL A 89 9.52 -5.77 -5.82
C VAL A 89 9.19 -6.06 -4.36
N CYS A 90 8.05 -5.60 -3.84
CA CYS A 90 7.69 -5.81 -2.43
C CYS A 90 7.58 -7.28 -2.06
N ASN A 91 7.02 -8.12 -2.94
CA ASN A 91 6.96 -9.56 -2.67
C ASN A 91 8.34 -10.21 -2.67
N ILE A 92 9.27 -9.82 -3.54
CA ILE A 92 10.58 -10.47 -3.60
C ILE A 92 11.48 -10.06 -2.43
N VAL A 93 11.55 -8.76 -2.09
CA VAL A 93 12.43 -8.30 -1.00
C VAL A 93 11.96 -8.76 0.38
N ALA A 94 10.69 -9.15 0.52
CA ALA A 94 10.15 -9.79 1.71
C ALA A 94 10.60 -11.26 1.87
N ASN A 95 11.22 -11.88 0.86
CA ASN A 95 11.75 -13.23 0.93
C ASN A 95 13.21 -13.32 0.43
N PRO A 96 14.19 -13.23 1.35
CA PRO A 96 15.61 -13.31 1.06
C PRO A 96 16.05 -14.61 0.38
N ASN A 97 15.25 -15.69 0.45
CA ASN A 97 15.60 -16.94 -0.23
C ASN A 97 15.57 -16.77 -1.74
N ILE A 98 14.74 -15.88 -2.30
CA ILE A 98 14.60 -15.68 -3.74
C ILE A 98 15.79 -14.90 -4.26
N ARG A 99 16.66 -15.57 -5.04
CA ARG A 99 17.90 -15.03 -5.62
C ARG A 99 17.84 -14.92 -7.15
N TYR A 100 16.84 -15.52 -7.77
CA TYR A 100 16.66 -15.50 -9.22
C TYR A 100 15.25 -15.05 -9.58
N LEU A 101 15.18 -14.22 -10.62
CA LEU A 101 13.93 -13.86 -11.27
C LEU A 101 14.00 -14.30 -12.72
N ILE A 102 13.17 -15.27 -13.10
CA ILE A 102 12.99 -15.67 -14.49
C ILE A 102 11.87 -14.81 -15.06
N VAL A 103 12.15 -14.09 -16.15
CA VAL A 103 11.12 -13.36 -16.91
C VAL A 103 10.93 -14.08 -18.24
N CYS A 104 9.71 -14.54 -18.53
CA CYS A 104 9.39 -15.29 -19.76
C CYS A 104 8.04 -14.88 -20.33
N GLY A 105 7.68 -15.40 -21.50
CA GLY A 105 6.48 -15.04 -22.23
C GLY A 105 6.69 -13.85 -23.16
N LYS A 106 5.67 -13.56 -23.97
CA LYS A 106 5.74 -12.52 -24.99
C LYS A 106 5.39 -11.16 -24.39
N ASP A 107 6.30 -10.19 -24.54
CA ASP A 107 6.05 -8.82 -24.09
C ASP A 107 4.95 -8.13 -24.93
N VAL A 108 4.41 -7.05 -24.38
CA VAL A 108 3.33 -6.26 -24.98
C VAL A 108 3.87 -4.93 -25.44
N GLU A 109 3.64 -4.60 -26.70
CA GLU A 109 4.03 -3.31 -27.23
C GLU A 109 3.38 -2.17 -26.43
N GLY A 110 4.20 -1.21 -26.02
CA GLY A 110 3.79 -0.03 -25.26
C GLY A 110 3.95 -0.20 -23.74
N HIS A 111 3.53 -1.33 -23.17
CA HIS A 111 3.82 -1.62 -21.76
C HIS A 111 5.26 -2.11 -21.59
N ASN A 112 5.79 -2.90 -22.53
CA ASN A 112 7.18 -3.33 -22.60
C ASN A 112 7.73 -3.81 -21.24
N THR A 113 6.90 -4.53 -20.47
CA THR A 113 7.12 -4.84 -19.06
C THR A 113 8.36 -5.71 -18.80
N GLY A 114 8.67 -6.63 -19.73
CA GLY A 114 9.89 -7.45 -19.62
C GLY A 114 11.13 -6.57 -19.75
N THR A 115 11.15 -5.67 -20.73
CA THR A 115 12.26 -4.72 -20.89
C THR A 115 12.33 -3.71 -19.75
N ALA A 116 11.19 -3.33 -19.16
CA ALA A 116 11.15 -2.44 -18.00
C ALA A 116 11.78 -3.10 -16.76
N ILE A 117 11.49 -4.38 -16.48
CA ILE A 117 12.17 -5.12 -15.39
C ILE A 117 13.67 -5.18 -15.64
N LYS A 118 14.08 -5.48 -16.87
CA LYS A 118 15.49 -5.53 -17.24
C LYS A 118 16.20 -4.19 -17.00
N ALA A 119 15.60 -3.11 -17.47
CA ALA A 119 16.10 -1.76 -17.28
C ALA A 119 16.17 -1.37 -15.79
N LEU A 120 15.17 -1.77 -14.98
CA LEU A 120 15.17 -1.56 -13.54
C LEU A 120 16.33 -2.29 -12.86
N MET A 121 16.55 -3.55 -13.22
CA MET A 121 17.66 -4.35 -12.69
C MET A 121 19.01 -3.71 -13.02
N GLU A 122 19.23 -3.34 -14.28
CA GLU A 122 20.50 -2.80 -14.77
C GLU A 122 20.75 -1.37 -14.27
N ASN A 123 19.78 -0.48 -14.40
CA ASN A 123 19.99 0.97 -14.27
C ASN A 123 19.31 1.59 -13.05
N GLY A 124 18.34 0.91 -12.44
CA GLY A 124 17.55 1.46 -11.34
C GLY A 124 16.53 2.50 -11.82
N ILE A 125 16.28 3.49 -10.96
CA ILE A 125 15.34 4.60 -11.21
C ILE A 125 16.07 5.94 -11.13
N ASP A 126 15.53 6.96 -11.81
CA ASP A 126 15.97 8.34 -11.67
C ASP A 126 15.35 9.02 -10.44
N GLU A 127 15.72 10.28 -10.22
CA GLU A 127 15.20 11.11 -9.12
C GLU A 127 13.67 11.19 -9.13
N ARG A 128 13.03 11.16 -10.31
CA ARG A 128 11.58 11.22 -10.49
C ARG A 128 10.91 9.84 -10.37
N ARG A 129 11.65 8.84 -9.87
CA ARG A 129 11.21 7.43 -9.74
C ARG A 129 10.84 6.78 -11.07
N THR A 130 11.43 7.22 -12.17
CA THR A 130 11.26 6.62 -13.51
C THR A 130 12.34 5.58 -13.74
N ILE A 131 11.98 4.41 -14.28
CA ILE A 131 12.95 3.35 -14.62
C ILE A 131 13.86 3.83 -15.75
N ILE A 132 15.17 3.92 -15.45
CA ILE A 132 16.17 4.45 -16.38
C ILE A 132 16.37 3.49 -17.55
N GLY A 133 16.20 3.99 -18.78
CA GLY A 133 16.36 3.20 -20.01
C GLY A 133 15.15 2.35 -20.39
N SER A 134 14.02 2.47 -19.67
CA SER A 134 12.78 1.78 -20.04
C SER A 134 12.14 2.41 -21.28
N GLN A 135 11.62 1.56 -22.18
CA GLN A 135 10.84 1.97 -23.35
C GLN A 135 9.32 1.90 -23.10
N ALA A 136 8.91 1.61 -21.87
CA ALA A 136 7.50 1.56 -21.50
C ALA A 136 6.88 2.96 -21.43
N LYS A 137 5.55 3.04 -21.55
CA LYS A 137 4.84 4.33 -21.54
C LYS A 137 4.81 5.01 -20.18
N THR A 138 4.64 4.25 -19.10
CA THR A 138 4.49 4.78 -17.74
C THR A 138 5.34 4.04 -16.68
N PRO A 139 6.68 3.94 -16.85
CA PRO A 139 7.55 3.14 -16.00
C PRO A 139 7.93 3.87 -14.69
N TYR A 140 6.94 4.22 -13.87
CA TYR A 140 7.14 4.96 -12.63
C TYR A 140 6.85 4.11 -11.39
N LEU A 141 7.70 4.21 -10.36
CA LEU A 141 7.62 3.41 -9.12
C LEU A 141 7.42 4.30 -7.87
N PHE A 142 6.27 4.98 -7.79
CA PHE A 142 5.98 5.99 -6.75
C PHE A 142 5.63 5.43 -5.37
N ASN A 143 5.20 4.17 -5.28
CA ASN A 143 4.48 3.68 -4.12
C ASN A 143 5.31 2.85 -3.15
N ILE A 144 6.58 2.58 -3.48
CA ILE A 144 7.48 1.71 -2.71
C ILE A 144 8.73 2.48 -2.25
N PRO A 145 9.36 2.10 -1.13
CA PRO A 145 10.56 2.78 -0.64
C PRO A 145 11.77 2.54 -1.57
N LEU A 146 12.67 3.53 -1.64
CA LEU A 146 13.90 3.44 -2.44
C LEU A 146 14.77 2.25 -2.01
N GLU A 147 14.83 1.97 -0.70
CA GLU A 147 15.56 0.83 -0.14
C GLU A 147 15.07 -0.51 -0.73
N ALA A 148 13.75 -0.69 -0.90
CA ALA A 148 13.21 -1.90 -1.51
C ALA A 148 13.62 -2.05 -2.98
N ILE A 149 13.71 -0.93 -3.72
CA ILE A 149 14.16 -0.95 -5.12
C ILE A 149 15.65 -1.32 -5.20
N SER A 150 16.50 -0.71 -4.36
CA SER A 150 17.92 -1.04 -4.30
C SER A 150 18.13 -2.50 -3.90
N ARG A 151 17.44 -2.94 -2.83
CA ARG A 151 17.50 -4.33 -2.37
C ARG A 151 17.06 -5.32 -3.44
N PHE A 152 16.02 -5.02 -4.20
CA PHE A 152 15.56 -5.87 -5.28
C PHE A 152 16.66 -6.12 -6.33
N ARG A 153 17.39 -5.07 -6.71
CA ARG A 153 18.48 -5.14 -7.70
C ARG A 153 19.67 -5.92 -7.18
N GLU A 154 20.02 -5.74 -5.91
CA GLU A 154 21.15 -6.41 -5.28
C GLU A 154 20.86 -7.88 -4.95
N GLN A 155 19.62 -8.20 -4.57
CA GLN A 155 19.23 -9.54 -4.15
C GLN A 155 19.15 -10.54 -5.30
N LEU A 156 18.75 -10.06 -6.48
CA LEU A 156 18.38 -10.90 -7.62
C LEU A 156 19.44 -10.95 -8.72
N SER A 157 19.53 -12.10 -9.35
CA SER A 157 20.03 -12.25 -10.72
C SER A 157 18.86 -12.46 -11.69
N LEU A 158 18.78 -11.65 -12.73
CA LEU A 158 17.76 -11.76 -13.77
C LEU A 158 18.14 -12.86 -14.77
N ILE A 159 17.20 -13.77 -15.04
CA ILE A 159 17.27 -14.75 -16.13
C ILE A 159 16.25 -14.32 -17.18
N ASP A 160 16.74 -13.57 -18.16
CA ASP A 160 15.93 -13.02 -19.25
C ASP A 160 15.62 -14.10 -20.29
N LEU A 161 14.37 -14.59 -20.27
CA LEU A 161 13.78 -15.48 -21.25
C LEU A 161 12.62 -14.78 -21.97
N THR A 162 12.67 -13.45 -22.11
CA THR A 162 11.62 -12.69 -22.81
C THR A 162 11.43 -13.24 -24.22
N GLY A 163 10.17 -13.51 -24.59
CA GLY A 163 9.80 -14.15 -25.85
C GLY A 163 9.75 -15.68 -25.82
N GLU A 164 10.31 -16.32 -24.79
CA GLU A 164 10.21 -17.77 -24.58
C GLU A 164 8.85 -18.15 -24.00
N ALA A 165 8.19 -19.12 -24.61
CA ALA A 165 6.88 -19.61 -24.17
C ALA A 165 6.81 -21.14 -24.08
N ASP A 166 7.95 -21.84 -24.23
CA ASP A 166 8.04 -23.28 -24.04
C ASP A 166 8.09 -23.65 -22.54
N PRO A 167 7.10 -24.41 -22.02
CA PRO A 167 7.11 -24.91 -20.65
C PRO A 167 8.40 -25.66 -20.27
N GLU A 168 8.95 -26.47 -21.17
CA GLU A 168 10.12 -27.31 -20.89
C GLU A 168 11.37 -26.46 -20.60
N VAL A 169 11.49 -25.31 -21.26
CA VAL A 169 12.56 -24.36 -21.01
C VAL A 169 12.42 -23.73 -19.62
N ILE A 170 11.20 -23.36 -19.23
CA ILE A 170 10.92 -22.78 -17.91
C ILE A 170 11.18 -23.81 -16.82
N ILE A 171 10.71 -25.05 -16.99
CA ILE A 171 10.96 -26.18 -16.08
C ILE A 171 12.46 -26.34 -15.88
N LYS A 172 13.24 -26.40 -16.97
CA LYS A 172 14.69 -26.54 -16.89
C LYS A 172 15.35 -25.34 -16.22
N GLY A 173 14.85 -24.12 -16.44
CA GLY A 173 15.35 -22.91 -15.79
C GLY A 173 15.13 -22.95 -14.27
N VAL A 174 13.89 -23.24 -13.84
CA VAL A 174 13.54 -23.38 -12.42
C VAL A 174 14.35 -24.49 -11.77
N TRP A 175 14.40 -25.67 -12.40
CA TRP A 175 15.20 -26.82 -11.93
C TRP A 175 16.67 -26.47 -11.72
N SER A 176 17.27 -25.76 -12.68
CA SER A 176 18.68 -25.38 -12.61
C SER A 176 18.99 -24.44 -11.44
N CYS A 177 18.03 -23.58 -11.05
CA CYS A 177 18.23 -22.57 -10.01
C CYS A 177 18.28 -23.13 -8.59
N TYR A 178 17.63 -24.26 -8.30
CA TYR A 178 17.62 -24.84 -6.95
C TYR A 178 18.62 -25.99 -6.73
N GLN A 179 19.51 -26.26 -7.70
CA GLN A 179 20.55 -27.27 -7.55
C GLN A 179 21.59 -26.84 -6.51
N GLU A 180 22.17 -27.77 -5.75
CA GLU A 180 23.26 -27.49 -4.80
C GLU A 180 24.55 -27.04 -5.49
N THR A 181 24.76 -27.47 -6.74
CA THR A 181 25.99 -27.22 -7.49
C THR A 181 25.73 -26.31 -8.69
N PRO A 182 26.70 -25.44 -9.06
CA PRO A 182 26.59 -24.57 -10.24
C PRO A 182 26.19 -25.33 -11.51
N THR A 183 25.00 -25.04 -12.01
CA THR A 183 24.39 -25.70 -13.18
C THR A 183 24.33 -24.74 -14.37
N PRO A 184 24.82 -25.15 -15.57
CA PRO A 184 24.70 -24.33 -16.77
C PRO A 184 23.27 -24.35 -17.32
N PHE A 185 22.74 -23.17 -17.64
CA PHE A 185 21.42 -23.01 -18.27
C PHE A 185 21.43 -21.83 -19.23
N LYS A 186 21.25 -22.05 -20.55
CA LYS A 186 21.15 -21.00 -21.59
C LYS A 186 22.18 -19.84 -21.46
N GLY A 187 23.43 -20.15 -21.12
CA GLY A 187 24.51 -19.17 -20.94
C GLY A 187 24.67 -18.62 -19.52
N TYR A 188 23.70 -18.90 -18.64
CA TYR A 188 23.78 -18.62 -17.21
C TYR A 188 24.41 -19.78 -16.45
N ARG A 189 24.99 -19.48 -15.29
CA ARG A 189 25.49 -20.47 -14.32
C ARG A 189 24.76 -20.25 -13.01
N VAL A 190 23.75 -21.07 -12.75
CA VAL A 190 22.75 -20.88 -11.68
C VAL A 190 22.76 -22.06 -10.71
N TYR A 191 22.46 -21.81 -9.45
CA TYR A 191 22.40 -22.80 -8.37
C TYR A 191 21.89 -22.12 -7.10
N ASP A 192 21.50 -22.89 -6.10
CA ASP A 192 21.01 -22.34 -4.85
C ASP A 192 22.15 -21.73 -4.03
N GLN A 193 22.19 -20.39 -3.97
CA GLN A 193 23.19 -19.63 -3.22
C GLN A 193 22.82 -19.45 -1.75
N GLY A 194 21.64 -19.92 -1.33
CA GLY A 194 21.07 -19.59 -0.04
C GLY A 194 20.46 -18.19 0.00
N ALA A 195 19.88 -17.87 1.15
CA ALA A 195 19.25 -16.59 1.41
C ALA A 195 20.24 -15.42 1.28
N TYR A 196 19.73 -14.28 0.83
CA TYR A 196 20.45 -13.02 0.90
C TYR A 196 20.77 -12.66 2.35
N SER A 197 21.90 -11.99 2.58
CA SER A 197 22.47 -11.79 3.92
C SER A 197 21.58 -10.99 4.87
N ASP A 198 21.01 -9.88 4.39
CA ASP A 198 20.30 -8.97 5.29
C ASP A 198 18.82 -9.34 5.41
N SER A 199 18.20 -8.79 6.44
CA SER A 199 16.83 -9.10 6.84
C SER A 199 15.80 -8.81 5.73
N PRO A 200 14.67 -9.54 5.70
CA PRO A 200 13.58 -9.26 4.78
C PRO A 200 13.02 -7.84 4.96
N ILE A 201 12.69 -7.19 3.85
CA ILE A 201 11.98 -5.90 3.85
C ILE A 201 10.51 -6.18 3.54
N SER A 202 9.60 -5.87 4.47
CA SER A 202 8.16 -5.92 4.19
C SER A 202 7.67 -4.52 3.79
N CYS A 203 7.29 -4.36 2.53
CA CYS A 203 6.68 -3.12 2.02
C CYS A 203 5.33 -3.40 1.37
N SER A 204 4.53 -2.34 1.25
CA SER A 204 3.25 -2.38 0.53
C SER A 204 3.11 -1.15 -0.34
N LEU A 205 2.29 -1.20 -1.38
CA LEU A 205 2.00 -0.06 -2.25
C LEU A 205 1.29 1.09 -1.51
N THR A 206 0.84 0.86 -0.27
CA THR A 206 0.33 1.94 0.59
C THR A 206 1.42 2.73 1.28
N TRP A 207 2.70 2.44 1.03
CA TRP A 207 3.83 3.05 1.74
C TRP A 207 3.85 4.57 1.59
N LYS A 208 3.78 5.12 0.36
CA LYS A 208 3.77 6.59 0.16
C LYS A 208 2.54 7.28 0.79
N VAL A 209 1.41 6.57 0.89
CA VAL A 209 0.20 7.07 1.57
C VAL A 209 0.36 7.06 3.10
N LYS A 210 1.13 6.10 3.63
CA LYS A 210 1.41 5.98 5.07
C LYS A 210 2.54 6.89 5.55
N HIS A 211 3.39 7.35 4.62
CA HIS A 211 4.54 8.22 4.86
C HIS A 211 4.46 9.52 4.03
N PRO A 212 3.39 10.31 4.16
CA PRO A 212 3.27 11.58 3.41
C PRO A 212 4.33 12.61 3.82
N GLU A 213 4.97 12.44 4.98
CA GLU A 213 6.09 13.28 5.46
C GLU A 213 7.41 13.07 4.71
N GLU A 214 7.58 11.92 4.05
CA GLU A 214 8.77 11.61 3.26
C GLU A 214 8.63 12.20 1.85
N VAL A 215 8.86 13.51 1.77
CA VAL A 215 8.87 14.27 0.51
C VAL A 215 10.26 14.16 -0.12
N GLU A 216 10.33 13.78 -1.40
CA GLU A 216 11.61 13.65 -2.09
C GLU A 216 12.15 14.99 -2.59
N ASP A 217 13.48 15.09 -2.73
CA ASP A 217 14.16 16.33 -3.11
C ASP A 217 13.65 16.92 -4.44
N TRP A 218 13.24 16.08 -5.38
CA TRP A 218 12.66 16.55 -6.65
C TRP A 218 11.27 17.14 -6.47
N GLU A 219 10.46 16.62 -5.53
CA GLU A 219 9.13 17.17 -5.19
C GLU A 219 9.30 18.54 -4.55
N ILE A 220 10.29 18.66 -3.65
CA ILE A 220 10.70 19.95 -3.06
C ILE A 220 11.14 20.90 -4.18
N GLY A 221 12.00 20.46 -5.10
CA GLY A 221 12.48 21.27 -6.22
C GLY A 221 11.35 21.74 -7.16
N GLU A 222 10.31 20.94 -7.39
CA GLU A 222 9.13 21.36 -8.18
C GLU A 222 8.26 22.37 -7.42
N ILE A 223 8.09 22.19 -6.09
CA ILE A 223 7.41 23.17 -5.24
C ILE A 223 8.17 24.50 -5.24
N LEU A 224 9.50 24.47 -5.08
CA LEU A 224 10.36 25.66 -5.10
C LEU A 224 10.32 26.40 -6.44
N LYS A 225 10.36 25.67 -7.56
CA LYS A 225 10.18 26.27 -8.90
C LYS A 225 8.81 26.93 -9.06
N GLY A 226 7.77 26.38 -8.43
CA GLY A 226 6.44 26.99 -8.37
C GLY A 226 6.39 28.28 -7.54
N ILE A 227 7.23 28.39 -6.50
CA ILE A 227 7.35 29.55 -5.63
C ILE A 227 8.22 30.65 -6.25
N GLU A 228 9.27 30.30 -7.00
CA GLU A 228 10.13 31.26 -7.72
C GLU A 228 9.44 31.89 -8.95
N LYS A 229 8.39 31.25 -9.49
CA LYS A 229 7.60 31.74 -10.63
C LYS A 229 6.09 31.85 -10.29
N PRO A 230 5.69 32.72 -9.35
CA PRO A 230 4.30 32.83 -8.90
C PRO A 230 3.34 33.37 -9.98
N ASP A 231 3.86 33.99 -11.05
CA ASP A 231 3.05 34.67 -12.07
C ASP A 231 2.42 33.73 -13.13
N GLU A 232 2.98 32.56 -13.40
CA GLU A 232 2.47 31.65 -14.46
C GLU A 232 1.10 31.01 -14.15
N PRO A 233 0.83 30.51 -12.92
CA PRO A 233 -0.49 30.00 -12.55
C PRO A 233 -1.53 31.12 -12.48
N ALA A 234 -1.15 32.30 -11.97
CA ALA A 234 -2.01 33.46 -11.84
C ALA A 234 -2.40 34.06 -13.20
N GLU A 235 -1.50 34.08 -14.19
CA GLU A 235 -1.82 34.49 -15.57
C GLU A 235 -2.71 33.49 -16.32
N LYS A 236 -2.51 32.18 -16.13
CA LYS A 236 -3.41 31.14 -16.68
C LYS A 236 -4.82 31.25 -16.10
N LEU A 237 -4.94 31.53 -14.79
CA LEU A 237 -6.22 31.78 -14.13
C LEU A 237 -6.89 33.09 -14.60
N LYS A 238 -6.11 34.15 -14.89
CA LYS A 238 -6.63 35.40 -15.49
C LYS A 238 -7.19 35.17 -16.91
N LYS A 239 -6.57 34.31 -17.73
CA LYS A 239 -7.05 33.97 -19.07
C LYS A 239 -8.34 33.13 -19.05
N ILE A 240 -8.44 32.16 -18.14
CA ILE A 240 -9.65 31.32 -17.99
C ILE A 240 -10.80 32.10 -17.33
N GLY A 241 -10.49 33.04 -16.43
CA GLY A 241 -11.47 33.87 -15.72
C GLY A 241 -12.14 34.96 -16.55
N ALA A 242 -11.58 35.32 -17.72
CA ALA A 242 -12.11 36.40 -18.56
C ALA A 242 -13.35 36.00 -19.38
N GLU A 243 -13.54 34.70 -19.66
CA GLU A 243 -14.62 34.27 -20.57
C GLU A 243 -15.95 33.92 -19.88
N HIS A 244 -15.98 33.66 -18.58
CA HIS A 244 -17.22 33.24 -17.90
C HIS A 244 -17.35 33.79 -16.47
N MET A 245 -17.62 35.09 -16.30
CA MET A 245 -18.06 35.60 -14.98
C MET A 245 -19.05 36.78 -15.05
N LYS A 246 -20.34 36.45 -15.14
CA LYS A 246 -21.39 37.22 -14.47
C LYS A 246 -22.25 36.25 -13.66
N GLY A 247 -21.93 36.05 -12.37
CA GLY A 247 -22.89 35.36 -11.48
C GLY A 247 -22.40 34.77 -10.15
N ARG A 248 -21.10 34.59 -9.89
CA ARG A 248 -20.65 33.85 -8.68
C ARG A 248 -19.60 34.59 -7.86
N ARG A 249 -20.03 35.65 -7.16
CA ARG A 249 -19.18 36.43 -6.21
C ARG A 249 -18.59 35.57 -5.08
N GLY A 250 -19.34 34.57 -4.59
CA GLY A 250 -18.88 33.71 -3.49
C GLY A 250 -17.70 32.79 -3.86
N ILE A 251 -17.66 32.27 -5.09
CA ILE A 251 -16.54 31.42 -5.54
C ILE A 251 -15.29 32.27 -5.69
N LEU A 252 -15.42 33.47 -6.27
CA LEU A 252 -14.29 34.40 -6.42
C LEU A 252 -13.69 34.81 -5.06
N GLU A 253 -14.51 34.99 -4.03
CA GLU A 253 -14.07 35.32 -2.67
C GLU A 253 -13.27 34.16 -2.03
N ILE A 254 -13.75 32.92 -2.21
CA ILE A 254 -13.07 31.71 -1.72
C ILE A 254 -11.76 31.48 -2.46
N THR A 255 -11.76 31.65 -3.79
CA THR A 255 -10.54 31.54 -4.60
C THR A 255 -9.50 32.57 -4.18
N LYS A 256 -9.91 33.82 -3.90
CA LYS A 256 -8.99 34.86 -3.39
C LYS A 256 -8.42 34.53 -2.01
N ARG A 257 -9.24 33.97 -1.10
CA ARG A 257 -8.77 33.55 0.23
C ARG A 257 -7.79 32.38 0.15
N LEU A 258 -8.06 31.41 -0.71
CA LEU A 258 -7.14 30.29 -0.96
C LEU A 258 -5.82 30.76 -1.58
N LEU A 259 -5.87 31.73 -2.50
CA LEU A 259 -4.67 32.33 -3.09
C LEU A 259 -3.82 33.04 -2.04
N LYS A 260 -4.46 33.78 -1.13
CA LYS A 260 -3.77 34.48 -0.03
C LYS A 260 -3.12 33.51 0.96
N ILE A 261 -3.79 32.41 1.30
CA ILE A 261 -3.21 31.36 2.15
C ILE A 261 -2.01 30.70 1.47
N THR A 262 -2.06 30.51 0.15
CA THR A 262 -0.92 29.94 -0.60
C THR A 262 0.26 30.90 -0.68
N GLU A 263 0.02 32.21 -0.83
CA GLU A 263 1.05 33.24 -0.73
C GLU A 263 1.70 33.26 0.66
N GLU A 264 0.91 33.25 1.74
CA GLU A 264 1.41 33.25 3.13
C GLU A 264 2.21 31.98 3.45
N LEU A 265 1.76 30.80 3.00
CA LEU A 265 2.50 29.55 3.14
C LEU A 265 3.81 29.54 2.34
N SER A 266 3.83 30.17 1.16
CA SER A 266 5.04 30.29 0.34
C SER A 266 6.06 31.23 0.99
N GLU A 267 5.61 32.29 1.64
CA GLU A 267 6.45 33.24 2.37
C GLU A 267 7.07 32.59 3.63
N ILE A 268 6.28 31.78 4.37
CA ILE A 268 6.78 30.97 5.49
C ILE A 268 7.83 29.97 4.99
N ALA A 269 7.57 29.27 3.88
CA ALA A 269 8.52 28.32 3.31
C ALA A 269 9.85 29.01 2.93
N ARG A 270 9.78 30.22 2.36
CA ARG A 270 10.96 31.01 1.99
C ARG A 270 11.81 31.40 3.20
N LEU A 271 11.18 31.83 4.29
CA LEU A 271 11.86 32.15 5.55
C LEU A 271 12.55 30.92 6.16
N CYS A 272 11.90 29.76 6.13
CA CYS A 272 12.50 28.51 6.60
C CYS A 272 13.72 28.09 5.76
N ILE A 273 13.72 28.35 4.45
CA ILE A 273 14.84 28.06 3.55
C ILE A 273 16.01 29.01 3.79
N GLU A 274 15.76 30.31 3.95
CA GLU A 274 16.81 31.29 4.30
C GLU A 274 17.48 30.97 5.65
N GLU A 275 16.72 30.43 6.61
CA GLU A 275 17.26 30.00 7.91
C GLU A 275 18.12 28.72 7.80
N LEU A 276 17.83 27.84 6.83
CA LEU A 276 18.64 26.66 6.51
C LEU A 276 19.91 27.01 5.71
N GLU A 277 19.82 27.95 4.77
CA GLU A 277 20.95 28.43 3.96
C GLU A 277 21.92 29.32 4.75
N GLY A 278 21.46 29.95 5.84
CA GLY A 278 22.31 30.72 6.77
C GLY A 278 23.26 29.89 7.64
N LEU A 279 23.21 28.57 7.57
CA LEU A 279 24.09 27.62 8.27
C LEU A 279 25.24 27.14 7.37
N GLU A 280 25.97 28.06 6.72
CA GLU A 280 27.23 27.70 6.06
C GLU A 280 28.31 27.32 7.09
N ALA A 281 28.89 26.14 6.92
CA ALA A 281 29.94 25.59 7.75
C ALA A 281 31.24 26.45 7.69
N PRO A 282 31.99 26.64 8.80
CA PRO A 282 33.29 27.30 8.75
C PRO A 282 34.35 26.42 8.07
N PRO A 283 35.41 27.04 7.50
CA PRO A 283 36.37 26.38 6.63
C PRO A 283 37.36 25.48 7.39
N GLU A 284 37.89 24.52 6.64
CA GLU A 284 38.86 23.48 7.00
C GLU A 284 40.08 24.00 7.78
N VAL A 285 40.41 23.34 8.91
CA VAL A 285 41.75 23.36 9.52
C VAL A 285 42.14 21.93 9.92
N GLU A 286 43.33 21.54 9.48
CA GLU A 286 43.92 20.20 9.60
C GLU A 286 44.30 19.77 11.03
N ALA A 287 44.07 18.48 11.28
CA ALA A 287 44.83 17.51 12.09
C ALA A 287 45.01 17.70 13.62
N LYS A 288 44.44 16.76 14.39
CA LYS A 288 45.19 15.75 15.18
C LYS A 288 44.27 14.67 15.76
N LYS A 289 44.78 13.43 15.74
CA LYS A 289 44.17 12.21 16.32
C LYS A 289 44.08 12.32 17.84
N GLU A 290 42.93 11.94 18.40
CA GLU A 290 42.80 11.32 19.72
C GLU A 290 41.56 10.43 19.74
N GLU A 291 41.71 9.22 20.30
CA GLU A 291 40.68 8.17 20.36
C GLU A 291 39.69 8.38 21.51
N ALA A 292 38.50 7.80 21.31
CA ALA A 292 37.50 7.37 22.29
C ALA A 292 36.67 8.45 23.02
N VAL A 293 35.35 8.40 22.83
CA VAL A 293 34.38 7.75 23.74
C VAL A 293 32.97 8.13 23.26
N ILE A 294 32.17 7.10 22.96
CA ILE A 294 30.74 7.21 22.66
C ILE A 294 30.01 7.72 23.91
N SER A 295 29.28 8.82 23.77
CA SER A 295 28.27 9.25 24.73
C SER A 295 27.05 9.74 23.95
N GLU A 296 26.11 8.83 23.72
CA GLU A 296 24.73 9.15 23.37
C GLU A 296 24.14 10.14 24.38
N LYS A 297 23.53 11.22 23.88
CA LYS A 297 22.33 11.86 24.45
C LYS A 297 21.82 12.95 23.53
N ALA A 298 20.89 12.58 22.65
CA ALA A 298 19.92 13.51 22.11
C ALA A 298 18.92 13.89 23.23
N PRO A 299 18.47 15.16 23.31
CA PRO A 299 17.59 15.64 24.36
C PRO A 299 16.20 15.00 24.25
N SER A 300 15.78 14.34 25.33
CA SER A 300 14.45 13.73 25.46
C SER A 300 13.37 14.81 25.53
N VAL A 301 12.63 15.01 24.44
CA VAL A 301 11.27 15.55 24.53
C VAL A 301 10.39 14.41 25.05
N LYS A 302 9.89 14.53 26.28
CA LYS A 302 8.96 13.56 26.85
C LYS A 302 7.69 13.51 25.99
N PRO A 303 7.35 12.38 25.35
CA PRO A 303 6.03 12.23 24.78
C PRO A 303 5.01 12.23 25.91
N ALA A 304 3.92 12.97 25.73
CA ALA A 304 2.77 12.92 26.62
C ALA A 304 2.35 11.45 26.78
N THR A 305 2.22 11.02 28.03
CA THR A 305 1.74 9.68 28.41
C THR A 305 0.35 9.45 27.83
N VAL A 306 0.29 8.76 26.70
CA VAL A 306 -0.92 8.06 26.26
C VAL A 306 -0.97 6.79 27.10
N VAL A 307 -1.77 6.82 28.17
CA VAL A 307 -2.16 5.61 28.88
C VAL A 307 -3.02 4.80 27.91
N LYS A 308 -2.42 3.83 27.22
CA LYS A 308 -3.17 2.73 26.62
C LYS A 308 -3.56 1.83 27.78
N GLU A 309 -4.78 1.99 28.28
CA GLU A 309 -5.41 0.93 29.07
C GLU A 309 -5.65 -0.24 28.12
N GLU A 310 -4.77 -1.25 28.20
CA GLU A 310 -5.01 -2.53 27.57
C GLU A 310 -6.22 -3.16 28.26
N PRO A 311 -7.24 -3.63 27.51
CA PRO A 311 -8.41 -4.23 28.13
C PRO A 311 -7.99 -5.48 28.90
N GLU A 312 -8.33 -5.52 30.19
CA GLU A 312 -7.82 -6.53 31.13
C GLU A 312 -8.55 -7.87 30.98
N THR A 313 -9.65 -7.92 30.20
CA THR A 313 -10.45 -9.13 29.97
C THR A 313 -10.95 -9.23 28.52
N GLU A 314 -11.16 -10.46 28.02
CA GLU A 314 -11.75 -10.69 26.69
C GLU A 314 -13.16 -10.09 26.57
N GLU A 315 -13.96 -10.09 27.64
CA GLU A 315 -15.27 -9.43 27.66
C GLU A 315 -15.16 -7.92 27.49
N GLU A 316 -14.20 -7.27 28.15
CA GLU A 316 -13.94 -5.84 28.00
C GLU A 316 -13.46 -5.49 26.59
N LEU A 317 -12.57 -6.30 26.04
CA LEU A 317 -12.08 -6.14 24.67
C LEU A 317 -13.21 -6.28 23.65
N TYR A 318 -14.17 -7.20 23.86
CA TYR A 318 -15.38 -7.31 23.03
C TYR A 318 -16.16 -5.99 23.00
N PHE A 319 -16.54 -5.46 24.16
CA PHE A 319 -17.32 -4.22 24.22
C PHE A 319 -16.55 -3.03 23.65
N ALA A 320 -15.25 -2.92 23.95
CA ALA A 320 -14.39 -1.87 23.41
C ALA A 320 -14.29 -1.92 21.88
N ASN A 321 -14.15 -3.13 21.30
CA ASN A 321 -14.10 -3.32 19.85
C ASN A 321 -15.43 -3.00 19.18
N GLN A 322 -16.56 -3.42 19.78
CA GLN A 322 -17.89 -3.05 19.28
C GLN A 322 -18.06 -1.52 19.25
N LEU A 323 -17.69 -0.82 20.33
CA LEU A 323 -17.76 0.65 20.40
C LEU A 323 -16.81 1.34 19.41
N ARG A 324 -15.63 0.76 19.14
CA ARG A 324 -14.73 1.24 18.06
C ARG A 324 -15.38 1.08 16.69
N GLY A 325 -16.07 -0.03 16.43
CA GLY A 325 -16.84 -0.23 15.20
C GLY A 325 -17.94 0.83 15.03
N PHE A 326 -18.66 1.16 16.10
CA PHE A 326 -19.69 2.20 16.09
C PHE A 326 -19.16 3.60 15.76
N ASN A 327 -17.93 3.94 16.15
CA ASN A 327 -17.31 5.21 15.74
C ASN A 327 -17.27 5.35 14.20
N GLY A 328 -16.81 4.30 13.51
CA GLY A 328 -16.71 4.31 12.05
C GLY A 328 -18.09 4.34 11.38
N VAL A 329 -19.05 3.58 11.91
CA VAL A 329 -20.43 3.56 11.38
C VAL A 329 -21.11 4.92 11.51
N LEU A 330 -21.00 5.58 12.66
CA LEU A 330 -21.65 6.87 12.89
C LEU A 330 -21.01 7.99 12.09
N ALA A 331 -19.67 8.02 12.00
CA ALA A 331 -18.98 8.97 11.13
C ALA A 331 -19.44 8.83 9.67
N ALA A 332 -19.61 7.60 9.19
CA ALA A 332 -20.13 7.34 7.86
C ALA A 332 -21.61 7.75 7.71
N PHE A 333 -22.46 7.53 8.72
CA PHE A 333 -23.86 8.00 8.69
C PHE A 333 -23.96 9.52 8.68
N GLU A 334 -23.16 10.22 9.48
CA GLU A 334 -23.11 11.69 9.50
C GLU A 334 -22.59 12.26 8.17
N ALA A 335 -21.62 11.60 7.53
CA ALA A 335 -21.16 11.98 6.19
C ALA A 335 -22.22 11.72 5.10
N LEU A 336 -22.95 10.61 5.21
CA LEU A 336 -24.06 10.28 4.31
C LEU A 336 -25.21 11.27 4.41
N ASP A 337 -25.50 11.76 5.61
CA ASP A 337 -26.52 12.78 5.89
C ASP A 337 -26.15 14.15 5.27
N LYS A 338 -24.86 14.52 5.33
CA LYS A 338 -24.38 15.86 4.91
C LYS A 338 -24.18 16.04 3.40
N ASP A 339 -23.78 15.00 2.66
CA ASP A 339 -23.24 15.22 1.30
C ASP A 339 -23.60 14.13 0.27
N ILE A 340 -23.48 12.85 0.65
CA ILE A 340 -23.49 11.76 -0.34
C ILE A 340 -24.90 11.25 -0.68
N CYS A 341 -25.82 11.23 0.29
CA CYS A 341 -27.14 10.61 0.14
C CYS A 341 -28.28 11.58 0.50
N HIS A 342 -28.25 12.79 -0.07
CA HIS A 342 -29.09 13.93 0.32
C HIS A 342 -30.63 13.72 0.23
N ASN A 343 -31.13 12.54 -0.18
CA ASN A 343 -32.56 12.19 -0.22
C ASN A 343 -32.82 10.66 -0.19
N GLY A 344 -31.87 9.83 0.25
CA GLY A 344 -31.99 8.37 0.20
C GLY A 344 -32.48 7.72 1.50
N CYS A 345 -33.68 7.12 1.47
CA CYS A 345 -34.34 6.50 2.63
C CYS A 345 -33.66 5.24 3.20
N SER A 346 -32.51 4.82 2.67
CA SER A 346 -31.73 3.71 3.24
C SER A 346 -30.91 4.11 4.48
N LEU A 347 -30.63 5.40 4.67
CA LEU A 347 -29.96 5.89 5.87
C LEU A 347 -30.86 5.75 7.11
N PRO A 348 -32.13 6.22 7.11
CA PRO A 348 -33.08 5.97 8.20
C PRO A 348 -33.20 4.51 8.64
N VAL A 349 -33.29 3.57 7.69
CA VAL A 349 -33.38 2.14 8.01
C VAL A 349 -32.08 1.63 8.66
N ALA A 350 -30.92 2.10 8.19
CA ALA A 350 -29.63 1.75 8.76
C ALA A 350 -29.43 2.34 10.17
N VAL A 351 -29.87 3.59 10.38
CA VAL A 351 -29.87 4.31 11.66
C VAL A 351 -30.73 3.56 12.70
N ILE A 352 -31.97 3.18 12.34
CA ILE A 352 -32.86 2.39 13.21
C ILE A 352 -32.22 1.04 13.59
N SER A 353 -31.54 0.40 12.64
CA SER A 353 -30.86 -0.88 12.88
C SER A 353 -29.64 -0.71 13.80
N ALA A 354 -28.86 0.37 13.63
CA ALA A 354 -27.76 0.71 14.53
C ALA A 354 -28.27 1.01 15.94
N GLN A 355 -29.38 1.73 16.09
CA GLN A 355 -30.03 1.99 17.38
C GLN A 355 -30.44 0.68 18.09
N LYS A 356 -31.00 -0.29 17.34
CA LYS A 356 -31.31 -1.61 17.89
C LYS A 356 -30.06 -2.37 18.34
N LYS A 357 -28.95 -2.28 17.60
CA LYS A 357 -27.68 -2.92 17.96
C LYS A 357 -27.05 -2.26 19.21
N LEU A 358 -27.07 -0.92 19.33
CA LEU A 358 -26.60 -0.21 20.54
C LEU A 358 -27.43 -0.56 21.77
N ASN A 359 -28.75 -0.62 21.65
CA ASN A 359 -29.64 -1.05 22.74
C ASN A 359 -29.34 -2.49 23.22
N ARG A 360 -28.94 -3.38 22.31
CA ARG A 360 -28.48 -4.73 22.68
C ARG A 360 -27.14 -4.70 23.40
N LEU A 361 -26.20 -3.89 22.90
CA LEU A 361 -24.89 -3.69 23.52
C LEU A 361 -25.01 -3.15 24.94
N GLN A 362 -25.90 -2.17 25.17
CA GLN A 362 -26.20 -1.61 26.50
C GLN A 362 -26.73 -2.68 27.47
N LYS A 363 -27.68 -3.50 27.02
CA LYS A 363 -28.19 -4.64 27.82
C LYS A 363 -27.10 -5.68 28.11
N GLY A 364 -26.19 -5.91 27.17
CA GLY A 364 -25.05 -6.79 27.32
C GLY A 364 -24.05 -6.29 28.36
N ILE A 365 -23.73 -4.99 28.37
CA ILE A 365 -22.84 -4.37 29.36
C ILE A 365 -23.44 -4.54 30.78
N GLY A 366 -24.75 -4.29 30.94
CA GLY A 366 -25.42 -4.45 32.23
C GLY A 366 -25.38 -5.89 32.78
N LYS A 367 -25.34 -6.90 31.91
CA LYS A 367 -25.25 -8.32 32.26
C LYS A 367 -23.81 -8.86 32.35
N SER A 368 -22.81 -8.07 32.01
CA SER A 368 -21.40 -8.49 31.96
C SER A 368 -20.79 -8.71 33.36
N SER A 369 -19.67 -9.43 33.41
CA SER A 369 -18.93 -9.67 34.66
C SER A 369 -17.93 -8.54 34.99
N LEU A 370 -18.00 -7.42 34.26
CA LEU A 370 -17.09 -6.28 34.40
C LEU A 370 -17.28 -5.54 35.75
N SER A 371 -16.22 -4.85 36.19
CA SER A 371 -16.26 -4.00 37.38
C SER A 371 -17.23 -2.82 37.21
N ASP A 372 -17.82 -2.36 38.31
CA ASP A 372 -18.80 -1.26 38.29
C ASP A 372 -18.23 0.05 37.73
N GLY A 373 -16.92 0.27 37.87
CA GLY A 373 -16.22 1.41 37.26
C GLY A 373 -16.20 1.34 35.73
N LYS A 374 -15.81 0.17 35.19
CA LYS A 374 -15.73 -0.07 33.74
C LYS A 374 -17.10 -0.12 33.08
N LYS A 375 -18.11 -0.68 33.75
CA LYS A 375 -19.51 -0.65 33.29
C LYS A 375 -20.00 0.79 33.09
N LYS A 376 -19.80 1.66 34.08
CA LYS A 376 -20.19 3.08 33.99
C LYS A 376 -19.48 3.81 32.84
N GLU A 377 -18.21 3.50 32.60
CA GLU A 377 -17.46 4.10 31.49
C GLU A 377 -17.99 3.65 30.12
N LEU A 378 -18.20 2.35 29.93
CA LEU A 378 -18.75 1.80 28.68
C LEU A 378 -20.19 2.29 28.45
N GLU A 379 -21.02 2.35 29.50
CA GLU A 379 -22.39 2.89 29.43
C GLU A 379 -22.38 4.38 29.03
N LYS A 380 -21.47 5.18 29.58
CA LYS A 380 -21.31 6.58 29.19
C LYS A 380 -21.03 6.71 27.69
N ARG A 381 -20.14 5.87 27.15
CA ARG A 381 -19.81 5.85 25.72
C ARG A 381 -20.99 5.40 24.86
N VAL A 382 -21.73 4.38 25.29
CA VAL A 382 -22.96 3.95 24.61
C VAL A 382 -24.00 5.06 24.56
N ASN A 383 -24.20 5.78 25.66
CA ASN A 383 -25.16 6.89 25.72
C ASN A 383 -24.76 8.03 24.75
N THR A 384 -23.48 8.39 24.68
CA THR A 384 -22.99 9.35 23.67
C THR A 384 -23.26 8.89 22.24
N PHE A 385 -23.17 7.59 21.95
CA PHE A 385 -23.52 7.06 20.63
C PHE A 385 -25.02 7.05 20.37
N MET A 386 -25.84 6.76 21.38
CA MET A 386 -27.30 6.81 21.27
C MET A 386 -27.78 8.22 20.92
N GLU A 387 -27.25 9.25 21.59
CA GLU A 387 -27.54 10.66 21.28
C GLU A 387 -27.21 11.02 19.81
N ARG A 388 -26.06 10.57 19.32
CA ARG A 388 -25.65 10.78 17.91
C ARG A 388 -26.58 10.08 16.93
N VAL A 389 -26.99 8.85 17.22
CA VAL A 389 -27.94 8.08 16.39
C VAL A 389 -29.32 8.72 16.36
N GLU A 390 -29.77 9.27 17.49
CA GLU A 390 -31.06 9.96 17.59
C GLU A 390 -31.08 11.29 16.85
N SER A 391 -29.92 11.94 16.69
CA SER A 391 -29.79 13.17 15.89
C SER A 391 -29.85 12.95 14.37
N LEU A 392 -29.75 11.70 13.90
CA LEU A 392 -29.77 11.33 12.49
C LEU A 392 -31.20 11.06 11.97
N PRO A 393 -31.46 11.19 10.66
CA PRO A 393 -32.81 11.02 10.11
C PRO A 393 -33.35 9.60 10.31
N GLN A 394 -34.58 9.47 10.81
CA GLN A 394 -35.28 8.19 11.06
C GLN A 394 -36.59 8.03 10.27
N ASP A 395 -36.96 9.04 9.47
CA ASP A 395 -38.19 9.00 8.68
C ASP A 395 -38.08 8.01 7.51
N THR A 396 -38.92 6.98 7.53
CA THR A 396 -39.02 5.94 6.49
C THR A 396 -40.17 6.17 5.52
N SER A 397 -40.86 7.32 5.58
CA SER A 397 -42.09 7.58 4.81
C SER A 397 -41.88 7.68 3.29
N LYS A 398 -40.67 8.01 2.83
CA LYS A 398 -40.32 8.13 1.42
C LYS A 398 -39.68 6.84 0.88
N PRO A 399 -39.86 6.50 -0.41
CA PRO A 399 -39.19 5.35 -1.00
C PRO A 399 -37.72 5.66 -1.31
N CYS A 400 -36.84 4.69 -1.06
CA CYS A 400 -35.41 4.82 -1.36
C CYS A 400 -35.17 4.97 -2.87
N GLN A 401 -34.31 5.91 -3.28
CA GLN A 401 -33.92 6.09 -4.69
C GLN A 401 -33.40 4.80 -5.35
N LYS A 402 -32.82 3.86 -4.58
CA LYS A 402 -32.50 2.51 -5.07
C LYS A 402 -33.75 1.68 -5.38
N GLY A 403 -34.75 1.69 -4.49
CA GLY A 403 -36.02 1.01 -4.71
C GLY A 403 -36.83 1.60 -5.88
N VAL A 404 -36.59 2.89 -6.17
CA VAL A 404 -37.19 3.63 -7.29
C VAL A 404 -36.33 3.59 -8.57
N GLY A 405 -35.13 2.98 -8.52
CA GLY A 405 -34.26 2.80 -9.70
C GLY A 405 -33.45 4.03 -10.16
N THR A 406 -33.37 5.08 -9.34
CA THR A 406 -32.74 6.38 -9.69
C THR A 406 -31.40 6.63 -8.97
N CYS A 407 -30.82 5.61 -8.34
CA CYS A 407 -29.59 5.75 -7.56
C CYS A 407 -28.34 5.79 -8.46
N THR A 408 -27.52 6.84 -8.33
CA THR A 408 -26.27 7.05 -9.08
C THR A 408 -25.03 6.40 -8.43
N ILE A 409 -25.15 5.87 -7.21
CA ILE A 409 -24.03 5.32 -6.41
C ILE A 409 -23.74 3.83 -6.76
N GLY A 410 -24.52 3.22 -7.66
CA GLY A 410 -24.31 1.86 -8.15
C GLY A 410 -25.19 0.81 -7.45
N SER A 411 -24.84 -0.48 -7.62
CA SER A 411 -25.68 -1.62 -7.21
C SER A 411 -25.73 -1.85 -5.68
N GLY A 412 -24.74 -1.34 -4.94
CA GLY A 412 -24.63 -1.46 -3.48
C GLY A 412 -25.19 -0.26 -2.72
N CYS A 413 -25.93 -0.48 -1.63
CA CYS A 413 -26.32 0.61 -0.72
C CYS A 413 -25.18 0.87 0.27
N LEU A 414 -24.60 2.08 0.23
CA LEU A 414 -23.50 2.48 1.10
C LEU A 414 -23.91 2.46 2.59
N ALA A 415 -25.09 3.02 2.95
CA ALA A 415 -25.59 2.99 4.33
C ALA A 415 -25.75 1.57 4.91
N SER A 416 -26.32 0.64 4.13
CA SER A 416 -26.46 -0.76 4.57
C SER A 416 -25.13 -1.51 4.61
N ARG A 417 -24.18 -1.18 3.72
CA ARG A 417 -22.83 -1.77 3.71
C ARG A 417 -22.00 -1.26 4.88
N THR A 418 -22.10 0.01 5.23
CA THR A 418 -21.49 0.60 6.43
C THR A 418 -21.94 -0.15 7.68
N LEU A 419 -23.23 -0.45 7.82
CA LEU A 419 -23.73 -1.22 8.97
C LEU A 419 -23.17 -2.65 9.03
N LYS A 420 -22.91 -3.27 7.87
CA LYS A 420 -22.28 -4.60 7.78
C LYS A 420 -20.80 -4.60 8.19
N LEU A 421 -20.15 -3.44 8.26
CA LEU A 421 -18.78 -3.35 8.78
C LEU A 421 -18.71 -3.75 10.27
N LEU A 422 -19.80 -3.56 11.04
CA LEU A 422 -19.86 -4.04 12.42
C LEU A 422 -19.75 -5.56 12.50
N ASP A 423 -20.21 -6.27 11.47
CA ASP A 423 -20.16 -7.74 11.43
C ASP A 423 -18.74 -8.25 11.12
N LEU A 424 -17.81 -7.35 10.73
CA LEU A 424 -16.38 -7.65 10.55
C LEU A 424 -15.58 -7.47 11.85
N VAL A 425 -16.18 -6.87 12.89
CA VAL A 425 -15.60 -6.81 14.23
C VAL A 425 -15.97 -8.11 14.95
N THR A 426 -15.30 -9.20 14.56
CA THR A 426 -15.65 -10.58 14.94
C THR A 426 -14.93 -11.10 16.17
N GLU A 427 -13.93 -10.39 16.69
CA GLU A 427 -13.08 -10.87 17.78
C GLU A 427 -12.91 -9.84 18.93
N PRO A 428 -12.91 -10.31 20.20
CA PRO A 428 -13.25 -11.67 20.63
C PRO A 428 -14.73 -12.01 20.38
N ALA A 429 -15.08 -13.29 20.43
CA ALA A 429 -16.46 -13.75 20.22
C ALA A 429 -17.41 -13.10 21.25
N PRO A 430 -18.70 -12.92 20.93
CA PRO A 430 -19.66 -12.36 21.88
C PRO A 430 -19.67 -13.15 23.19
N PRO A 431 -19.70 -12.48 24.36
CA PRO A 431 -19.80 -13.13 25.66
C PRO A 431 -20.96 -14.11 25.68
N LYS A 432 -20.81 -15.27 26.32
CA LYS A 432 -21.85 -16.30 26.41
C LYS A 432 -23.17 -15.82 27.03
N ASN A 433 -23.14 -14.68 27.71
CA ASN A 433 -24.26 -14.07 28.43
C ASN A 433 -24.96 -12.92 27.65
N LEU A 434 -24.56 -12.65 26.41
CA LEU A 434 -25.04 -11.51 25.60
C LEU A 434 -26.35 -11.79 24.84
#